data_AF-W5WEF3-F1
#
_entry.id   AF-W5WEF3-F1
#
_cell.length_a   1.000
_cell.length_b   1.000
_cell.length_c   1.000
_cell.angle_alpha   90.00
_cell.angle_beta   90.00
_cell.angle_gamma   90.00
#
_symmetry.space_group_name_H-M   'P 1'
#
loop_
_entity.id
_entity.type
_entity.pdbx_description
1 polymer ?
#
loop_
_entity_poly.entity_id
_entity_poly.type
_entity_poly.pdbx_seq_one_letter_code
_entity_poly.pdbx_strand_id
1 'polypeptide(L)'
;MALFAGNGNQELVRAISLRDDGRAPVRDAESAGTPDYDNYFRIDRGGTDESTWWAGAHSVIRQVVEDLAITDLTAEQRAELLSGINRLLLASALAPAETGAAIPSPRSPMSQQQVAARRWKLGHHLFHHVLSLMNSRIDAISAALHGEDWTGIKVMLDELTVLYDAATATMHYASNFPPDAYENTVRPSMEPPWMPPGFSGVFNQEHAVLLRRLGDLKPRLRGTRATERMPEPVARSARALWKSQSRNRREHKLICEKFVPGGESLLQQHFDETSGED
;
A
#
# COMPACT_ATOMS: atom_id res chain seq x y z
N MET A 1 6.77 22.80 -14.68
CA MET A 1 7.75 22.39 -13.65
C MET A 1 7.58 23.06 -12.27
N ALA A 2 6.68 24.04 -12.09
CA ALA A 2 6.46 24.70 -10.79
C ALA A 2 5.48 23.96 -9.82
N LEU A 3 5.02 22.75 -10.15
CA LEU A 3 3.97 22.05 -9.38
C LEU A 3 4.46 21.44 -8.05
N PHE A 4 5.78 21.28 -7.86
CA PHE A 4 6.34 20.52 -6.74
C PHE A 4 7.17 21.34 -5.74
N ALA A 5 7.45 22.61 -6.02
CA ALA A 5 8.34 23.46 -5.20
C ALA A 5 7.64 24.26 -4.09
N GLY A 6 6.31 24.29 -4.05
CA GLY A 6 5.51 24.98 -3.03
C GLY A 6 4.02 24.91 -3.38
N ASN A 7 3.14 24.86 -2.36
CA ASN A 7 1.66 24.74 -2.37
C ASN A 7 0.94 23.78 -3.38
N GLY A 8 1.45 23.49 -4.57
CA GLY A 8 0.84 22.62 -5.58
C GLY A 8 0.73 21.16 -5.15
N ASN A 9 1.63 20.68 -4.29
CA ASN A 9 1.52 19.36 -3.67
C ASN A 9 0.38 19.30 -2.63
N GLN A 10 -0.04 20.45 -2.08
CA GLN A 10 -1.22 20.54 -1.20
C GLN A 10 -2.54 20.41 -1.95
N GLU A 11 -2.57 20.75 -3.24
CA GLU A 11 -3.78 20.73 -4.06
C GLU A 11 -4.12 19.33 -4.59
N LEU A 12 -3.14 18.45 -4.79
CA LEU A 12 -3.33 17.15 -5.45
C LEU A 12 -3.92 16.05 -4.55
N VAL A 13 -3.35 15.88 -3.35
CA VAL A 13 -3.81 14.92 -2.33
C VAL A 13 -3.69 15.55 -0.95
N ARG A 14 -4.55 15.16 -0.01
CA ARG A 14 -4.39 15.54 1.41
C ARG A 14 -3.36 14.61 2.07
N ALA A 15 -2.73 15.07 3.15
CA ALA A 15 -1.93 14.19 3.98
C ALA A 15 -2.81 13.08 4.58
N ILE A 16 -2.23 11.90 4.79
CA ILE A 16 -2.88 10.80 5.49
C ILE A 16 -2.16 10.55 6.81
N SER A 17 -2.93 10.13 7.80
CA SER A 17 -2.41 9.71 9.09
C SER A 17 -2.21 8.20 9.10
N LEU A 18 -0.98 7.77 9.40
CA LEU A 18 -0.64 6.36 9.58
C LEU A 18 -0.02 6.15 10.96
N ARG A 19 -0.06 4.92 11.46
CA ARG A 19 0.60 4.57 12.70
C ARG A 19 2.07 4.30 12.48
N ASP A 20 2.84 4.60 13.51
CA ASP A 20 4.28 4.34 13.56
C ASP A 20 4.65 2.86 13.67
N ASP A 21 3.70 1.96 13.90
CA ASP A 21 3.94 0.52 13.97
C ASP A 21 3.62 -0.21 12.65
N GLY A 22 3.19 0.54 11.63
CA GLY A 22 2.78 0.02 10.33
C GLY A 22 1.54 -0.87 10.40
N ARG A 23 0.75 -0.78 11.47
CA ARG A 23 -0.52 -1.52 11.65
C ARG A 23 -1.72 -0.60 11.41
N ALA A 24 -2.89 -1.21 11.15
CA ALA A 24 -4.15 -0.51 11.37
C ALA A 24 -4.37 -0.31 12.90
N PRO A 25 -5.16 0.68 13.34
CA PRO A 25 -5.31 1.02 14.76
C PRO A 25 -5.64 -0.18 15.67
N VAL A 26 -4.69 -0.52 16.56
CA VAL A 26 -4.81 -1.37 17.77
C VAL A 26 -3.77 -0.85 18.79
N ARG A 27 -4.04 -0.86 20.10
CA ARG A 27 -3.22 -0.21 21.16
C ARG A 27 -1.69 -0.49 21.05
N ASP A 28 -0.93 0.62 21.16
CA ASP A 28 0.52 0.85 21.40
C ASP A 28 1.60 0.14 20.56
N ALA A 29 2.48 0.92 19.91
CA ALA A 29 3.90 0.62 19.62
C ALA A 29 4.66 1.81 18.99
N GLU A 30 5.97 1.91 19.28
CA GLU A 30 6.94 2.95 18.87
C GLU A 30 7.68 2.64 17.53
N SER A 31 8.35 3.67 16.98
CA SER A 31 8.65 3.89 15.55
C SER A 31 10.09 3.66 15.07
N ALA A 32 10.23 3.49 13.74
CA ALA A 32 11.41 3.85 12.94
C ALA A 32 10.97 4.08 11.48
N GLY A 33 10.56 5.30 11.16
CA GLY A 33 10.24 5.75 9.79
C GLY A 33 11.45 6.38 9.09
N THR A 34 11.36 6.54 7.77
CA THR A 34 12.33 7.35 6.99
C THR A 34 11.67 8.69 6.64
N PRO A 35 12.13 9.82 7.21
CA PRO A 35 11.43 11.10 7.10
C PRO A 35 11.16 11.56 5.66
N ASP A 36 12.05 11.24 4.72
CA ASP A 36 11.92 11.64 3.32
C ASP A 36 10.79 10.91 2.57
N TYR A 37 10.62 9.61 2.82
CA TYR A 37 9.53 8.83 2.22
C TYR A 37 8.17 9.35 2.69
N ASP A 38 8.04 9.56 4.00
CA ASP A 38 6.81 10.06 4.59
C ASP A 38 6.50 11.49 4.12
N ASN A 39 7.52 12.35 4.01
CA ASN A 39 7.34 13.70 3.48
C ASN A 39 6.87 13.70 2.01
N TYR A 40 7.49 12.88 1.15
CA TYR A 40 7.10 12.79 -0.26
C TYR A 40 5.65 12.32 -0.44
N PHE A 41 5.25 11.30 0.31
CA PHE A 41 3.89 10.77 0.28
C PHE A 41 2.93 11.52 1.21
N ARG A 42 3.39 12.51 1.97
CA ARG A 42 2.56 13.26 2.93
C ARG A 42 1.89 12.35 3.96
N ILE A 43 2.69 11.48 4.57
CA ILE A 43 2.30 10.60 5.66
C ILE A 43 2.64 11.33 6.97
N ASP A 44 1.63 11.53 7.81
CA ASP A 44 1.81 11.98 9.18
C ASP A 44 1.74 10.78 10.11
N ARG A 45 2.79 10.59 10.92
CA ARG A 45 2.87 9.50 11.90
C ARG A 45 2.61 9.93 13.34
N GLY A 46 2.30 11.20 13.58
CA GLY A 46 2.09 11.76 14.91
C GLY A 46 0.82 11.22 15.59
N GLY A 47 0.95 10.13 16.34
CA GLY A 47 0.04 9.72 17.41
C GLY A 47 -1.45 9.86 17.12
N THR A 48 -1.91 9.35 15.97
CA THR A 48 -3.31 9.54 15.56
C THR A 48 -4.24 8.58 16.27
N ASP A 49 -5.32 9.11 16.83
CA ASP A 49 -6.44 8.31 17.28
C ASP A 49 -7.04 7.50 16.12
N GLU A 50 -7.76 6.44 16.47
CA GLU A 50 -8.34 5.50 15.51
C GLU A 50 -9.30 6.18 14.52
N SER A 51 -10.07 7.18 14.97
CA SER A 51 -11.04 7.90 14.15
C SER A 51 -10.36 8.73 13.07
N THR A 52 -9.27 9.42 13.41
CA THR A 52 -8.45 10.19 12.45
C THR A 52 -7.86 9.27 11.35
N TRP A 53 -7.39 8.08 11.72
CA TRP A 53 -6.87 7.10 10.77
C TRP A 53 -7.95 6.62 9.79
N TRP A 54 -9.12 6.23 10.29
CA TRP A 54 -10.23 5.75 9.45
C TRP A 54 -10.82 6.86 8.57
N ALA A 55 -10.93 8.09 9.07
CA ALA A 55 -11.33 9.24 8.27
C ALA A 55 -10.35 9.49 7.10
N GLY A 56 -9.05 9.34 7.34
CA GLY A 56 -8.03 9.34 6.29
C GLY A 56 -8.26 8.25 5.24
N ALA A 57 -8.46 7.01 5.69
CA ALA A 57 -8.73 5.87 4.81
C ALA A 57 -9.99 6.09 3.95
N HIS A 58 -11.10 6.56 4.54
CA HIS A 58 -12.34 6.86 3.83
C HIS A 58 -12.17 7.99 2.80
N SER A 59 -11.41 9.03 3.14
CA SER A 59 -11.09 10.13 2.22
C SER A 59 -10.30 9.64 1.00
N VAL A 60 -9.33 8.75 1.20
CA VAL A 60 -8.57 8.11 0.12
C VAL A 60 -9.49 7.22 -0.73
N ILE A 61 -10.27 6.35 -0.09
CA ILE A 61 -11.23 5.45 -0.76
C ILE A 61 -12.17 6.24 -1.67
N ARG A 62 -12.80 7.29 -1.16
CA ARG A 62 -13.71 8.14 -1.95
C ARG A 62 -13.01 8.70 -3.18
N GLN A 63 -11.81 9.24 -2.99
CA GLN A 63 -11.02 9.85 -4.07
C GLN A 63 -10.55 8.87 -5.14
N VAL A 64 -10.27 7.61 -4.76
CA VAL A 64 -9.93 6.53 -5.69
C VAL A 64 -11.18 6.08 -6.44
N VAL A 65 -12.30 5.84 -5.75
CA VAL A 65 -13.56 5.41 -6.36
C VAL A 65 -14.10 6.45 -7.35
N GLU A 66 -14.03 7.74 -7.03
CA GLU A 66 -14.37 8.83 -7.95
C GLU A 66 -13.51 8.80 -9.22
N ASP A 67 -12.23 8.45 -9.10
CA ASP A 67 -11.28 8.42 -10.21
C ASP A 67 -11.41 7.14 -11.06
N LEU A 68 -11.92 6.04 -10.50
CA LEU A 68 -12.03 4.75 -11.19
C LEU A 68 -12.80 4.81 -12.52
N ALA A 69 -13.81 5.68 -12.60
CA ALA A 69 -14.63 5.85 -13.80
C ALA A 69 -13.84 6.29 -15.04
N ILE A 70 -12.67 6.90 -14.84
CA ILE A 70 -11.81 7.43 -15.89
C ILE A 70 -10.44 6.72 -15.93
N THR A 71 -10.37 5.50 -15.40
CA THR A 71 -9.18 4.65 -15.48
C THR A 71 -9.32 3.59 -16.57
N ASP A 72 -8.18 3.18 -17.14
CA ASP A 72 -8.11 2.06 -18.09
C ASP A 72 -7.88 0.70 -17.39
N LEU A 73 -8.21 0.60 -16.09
CA LEU A 73 -8.13 -0.67 -15.37
C LEU A 73 -9.04 -1.72 -16.01
N THR A 74 -8.65 -2.99 -15.97
CA THR A 74 -9.52 -4.08 -16.41
C THR A 74 -10.69 -4.27 -15.45
N ALA A 75 -11.74 -4.98 -15.87
CA ALA A 75 -12.86 -5.32 -14.99
C ALA A 75 -12.40 -6.14 -13.77
N GLU A 76 -11.44 -7.05 -13.95
CA GLU A 76 -10.84 -7.85 -12.89
C GLU A 76 -10.06 -6.96 -11.90
N GLN A 77 -9.17 -6.09 -12.39
CA GLN A 77 -8.42 -5.16 -11.53
C GLN A 77 -9.36 -4.24 -10.73
N ARG A 78 -10.42 -3.73 -11.36
CA ARG A 78 -11.44 -2.94 -10.64
C ARG A 78 -12.13 -3.75 -9.56
N ALA A 79 -12.51 -5.00 -9.84
CA ALA A 79 -13.16 -5.87 -8.86
C ALA A 79 -12.24 -6.21 -7.68
N GLU A 80 -10.95 -6.47 -7.94
CA GLU A 80 -9.94 -6.71 -6.90
C GLU A 80 -9.74 -5.47 -6.02
N LEU A 81 -9.61 -4.29 -6.63
CA LEU A 81 -9.47 -3.03 -5.89
C LEU A 81 -10.69 -2.76 -5.01
N LEU A 82 -11.90 -2.89 -5.57
CA LEU A 82 -13.15 -2.70 -4.83
C LEU A 82 -13.33 -3.74 -3.72
N SER A 83 -12.85 -4.97 -3.93
CA SER A 83 -12.87 -6.01 -2.90
C SER A 83 -11.99 -5.64 -1.71
N GLY A 84 -10.80 -5.09 -1.94
CA GLY A 84 -9.94 -4.57 -0.87
C GLY A 84 -10.52 -3.35 -0.17
N ILE A 85 -11.08 -2.41 -0.93
CA ILE A 85 -11.81 -1.25 -0.38
C ILE A 85 -12.94 -1.72 0.53
N ASN A 86 -13.71 -2.72 0.13
CA ASN A 86 -14.77 -3.29 0.97
C ASN A 86 -14.21 -3.87 2.28
N ARG A 87 -13.02 -4.49 2.28
CA ARG A 87 -12.37 -4.95 3.52
C ARG A 87 -11.96 -3.81 4.44
N LEU A 88 -11.44 -2.72 3.89
CA LEU A 88 -11.14 -1.51 4.66
C LEU A 88 -12.41 -0.90 5.27
N LEU A 89 -13.48 -0.78 4.49
CA LEU A 89 -14.77 -0.25 4.98
C LEU A 89 -15.37 -1.14 6.08
N LEU A 90 -15.37 -2.46 5.90
CA LEU A 90 -15.86 -3.40 6.90
C LEU A 90 -15.02 -3.35 8.19
N ALA A 91 -13.69 -3.25 8.08
CA ALA A 91 -12.83 -3.09 9.25
C ALA A 91 -13.10 -1.77 9.99
N SER A 92 -13.38 -0.69 9.25
CA SER A 92 -13.72 0.62 9.82
C SER A 92 -15.09 0.65 10.52
N ALA A 93 -16.06 -0.13 10.05
CA ALA A 93 -17.41 -0.17 10.62
C ALA A 93 -17.46 -0.80 12.02
N LEU A 94 -16.39 -1.51 12.41
CA LEU A 94 -16.20 -2.09 13.73
C LEU A 94 -15.49 -1.13 14.70
N ALA A 95 -15.03 0.03 14.23
CA ALA A 95 -14.42 1.09 15.02
C ALA A 95 -15.47 2.07 15.57
N PRO A 96 -15.20 2.76 16.70
CA PRO A 96 -16.08 3.81 17.20
C PRO A 96 -16.22 4.94 16.16
N ALA A 97 -17.45 5.25 15.78
CA ALA A 97 -17.74 6.28 14.79
C ALA A 97 -17.53 7.68 15.38
N GLU A 98 -16.68 8.48 14.74
CA GLU A 98 -16.76 9.93 14.84
C GLU A 98 -17.13 10.51 13.47
N THR A 99 -18.18 11.31 13.47
CA THR A 99 -18.68 12.04 12.32
C THR A 99 -17.86 13.31 12.11
N GLY A 100 -17.14 13.39 10.99
CA GLY A 100 -16.70 14.68 10.47
C GLY A 100 -15.69 14.60 9.34
N ALA A 101 -16.08 14.98 8.12
CA ALA A 101 -15.50 16.14 7.42
C ALA A 101 -16.08 16.32 6.00
N ALA A 102 -16.14 17.59 5.61
CA ALA A 102 -16.81 18.19 4.46
C ALA A 102 -16.62 17.54 3.08
N ILE A 103 -17.69 17.66 2.28
CA ILE A 103 -17.76 17.42 0.84
C ILE A 103 -16.87 18.44 0.12
N PRO A 104 -15.83 18.04 -0.63
CA PRO A 104 -15.09 18.97 -1.47
C PRO A 104 -15.89 19.35 -2.71
N SER A 105 -15.83 20.65 -3.03
CA SER A 105 -16.38 21.30 -4.22
C SER A 105 -15.77 20.80 -5.55
N PRO A 106 -16.39 21.13 -6.70
CA PRO A 106 -15.97 20.63 -8.00
C PRO A 106 -14.54 21.06 -8.33
N ARG A 107 -13.68 20.07 -8.62
CA ARG A 107 -12.30 20.28 -9.03
C ARG A 107 -12.26 20.76 -10.48
N SER A 108 -11.44 21.78 -10.76
CA SER A 108 -11.06 22.15 -12.12
C SER A 108 -10.49 20.94 -12.88
N PRO A 109 -10.67 20.86 -14.20
CA PRO A 109 -10.10 19.77 -15.00
C PRO A 109 -8.58 19.72 -14.80
N MET A 110 -8.08 18.55 -14.38
CA MET A 110 -6.66 18.31 -14.17
C MET A 110 -5.96 18.04 -15.50
N SER A 111 -4.74 18.56 -15.66
CA SER A 111 -3.84 18.14 -16.72
C SER A 111 -3.42 16.67 -16.54
N GLN A 112 -2.95 16.02 -17.60
CA GLN A 112 -2.45 14.64 -17.57
C GLN A 112 -1.32 14.44 -16.55
N GLN A 113 -0.42 15.42 -16.42
CA GLN A 113 0.67 15.42 -15.43
C GLN A 113 0.13 15.44 -13.99
N GLN A 114 -0.89 16.26 -13.73
CA GLN A 114 -1.55 16.31 -12.42
C GLN A 114 -2.31 15.01 -12.11
N VAL A 115 -2.96 14.41 -13.12
CA VAL A 115 -3.60 13.09 -12.98
C VAL A 115 -2.57 12.03 -12.62
N ALA A 116 -1.42 12.00 -13.30
CA ALA A 116 -0.35 11.04 -13.03
C ALA A 116 0.20 11.18 -11.60
N ALA A 117 0.56 12.40 -11.20
CA ALA A 117 1.04 12.68 -9.85
C ALA A 117 0.00 12.35 -8.76
N ARG A 118 -1.28 12.64 -9.03
CA ARG A 118 -2.38 12.33 -8.12
C ARG A 118 -2.60 10.82 -7.98
N ARG A 119 -2.66 10.08 -9.09
CA ARG A 119 -2.81 8.61 -9.08
C ARG A 119 -1.62 7.94 -8.40
N TRP A 120 -0.41 8.42 -8.66
CA TRP A 120 0.80 7.95 -7.98
C TRP A 120 0.64 8.06 -6.45
N LYS A 121 0.30 9.25 -5.95
CA LYS A 121 0.16 9.47 -4.50
C LYS A 121 -1.03 8.74 -3.89
N LEU A 122 -2.22 8.81 -4.50
CA LEU A 122 -3.42 8.13 -3.99
C LEU A 122 -3.28 6.61 -4.00
N GLY A 123 -2.65 6.06 -5.03
CA GLY A 123 -2.34 4.64 -5.09
C GLY A 123 -1.44 4.22 -3.93
N HIS A 124 -0.39 4.98 -3.63
CA HIS A 124 0.48 4.70 -2.48
C HIS A 124 -0.29 4.86 -1.15
N HIS A 125 -1.11 5.89 -0.99
CA HIS A 125 -1.96 6.06 0.20
C HIS A 125 -2.87 4.86 0.43
N LEU A 126 -3.59 4.42 -0.60
CA LEU A 126 -4.45 3.24 -0.50
C LEU A 126 -3.62 1.99 -0.19
N PHE A 127 -2.45 1.84 -0.81
CA PHE A 127 -1.53 0.74 -0.55
C PHE A 127 -1.10 0.70 0.93
N HIS A 128 -0.75 1.85 1.53
CA HIS A 128 -0.43 1.92 2.96
C HIS A 128 -1.57 1.46 3.87
N HIS A 129 -2.82 1.87 3.59
CA HIS A 129 -3.97 1.39 4.37
C HIS A 129 -4.21 -0.11 4.19
N VAL A 130 -4.07 -0.65 2.97
CA VAL A 130 -4.18 -2.09 2.69
C VAL A 130 -3.09 -2.86 3.45
N LEU A 131 -1.83 -2.43 3.38
CA LEU A 131 -0.72 -3.06 4.11
C LEU A 131 -0.93 -3.03 5.62
N SER A 132 -1.40 -1.90 6.15
CA SER A 132 -1.71 -1.74 7.58
C SER A 132 -2.75 -2.76 8.04
N LEU A 133 -3.82 -2.97 7.26
CA LEU A 133 -4.83 -3.99 7.54
C LEU A 133 -4.25 -5.41 7.43
N MET A 134 -3.42 -5.68 6.41
CA MET A 134 -2.73 -6.97 6.27
C MET A 134 -1.85 -7.28 7.48
N ASN A 135 -1.09 -6.31 7.97
CA ASN A 135 -0.25 -6.45 9.17
C ASN A 135 -1.08 -6.83 10.40
N SER A 136 -2.22 -6.17 10.62
CA SER A 136 -3.15 -6.49 11.71
C SER A 136 -3.75 -7.90 11.58
N ARG A 137 -4.01 -8.39 10.35
CA ARG A 137 -4.49 -9.77 10.13
C ARG A 137 -3.42 -10.82 10.37
N ILE A 138 -2.16 -10.55 10.05
CA ILE A 138 -1.06 -11.47 10.36
C ILE A 138 -0.85 -11.59 11.88
N ASP A 139 -1.01 -10.49 12.62
CA ASP A 139 -1.02 -10.51 14.09
C ASP A 139 -2.15 -11.41 14.63
N ALA A 140 -3.37 -11.23 14.12
CA ALA A 140 -4.51 -12.03 14.53
C ALA A 140 -4.36 -13.52 14.18
N ILE A 141 -3.84 -13.86 13.00
CA ILE A 141 -3.50 -15.26 12.64
C ILE A 141 -2.44 -15.82 13.60
N SER A 142 -1.42 -15.02 13.91
CA SER A 142 -0.34 -15.43 14.80
C SER A 142 -0.85 -15.75 16.21
N ALA A 143 -1.83 -15.00 16.71
CA ALA A 143 -2.51 -15.27 17.97
C ALA A 143 -3.40 -16.52 17.87
N ALA A 144 -4.23 -16.62 16.82
CA ALA A 144 -5.15 -17.74 16.60
C ALA A 144 -4.45 -19.10 16.44
N LEU A 145 -3.22 -19.11 15.92
CA LEU A 145 -2.38 -20.32 15.84
C LEU A 145 -2.10 -20.94 17.22
N HIS A 146 -2.04 -20.15 18.30
CA HIS A 146 -1.84 -20.69 19.65
C HIS A 146 -3.10 -21.35 20.21
N GLY A 147 -4.27 -20.84 19.84
CA GLY A 147 -5.57 -21.36 20.27
C GLY A 147 -6.17 -22.41 19.34
N GLU A 148 -5.46 -22.80 18.28
CA GLU A 148 -5.92 -23.72 17.24
C GLU A 148 -7.28 -23.34 16.64
N ASP A 149 -7.59 -22.04 16.54
CA ASP A 149 -8.81 -21.55 15.90
C ASP A 149 -8.68 -21.65 14.37
N TRP A 150 -8.77 -22.87 13.86
CA TRP A 150 -8.60 -23.17 12.44
C TRP A 150 -9.64 -22.48 11.55
N THR A 151 -10.84 -22.25 12.08
CA THR A 151 -11.90 -21.52 11.37
C THR A 151 -11.53 -20.06 11.21
N GLY A 152 -11.14 -19.39 12.30
CA GLY A 152 -10.67 -18.00 12.27
C GLY A 152 -9.44 -17.83 11.39
N ILE A 153 -8.45 -18.72 11.52
CA ILE A 153 -7.23 -18.71 10.69
C ILE A 153 -7.59 -18.80 9.21
N LYS A 154 -8.47 -19.73 8.81
CA LYS A 154 -8.90 -19.86 7.42
C LYS A 154 -9.52 -18.56 6.90
N VAL A 155 -10.45 -17.97 7.65
CA VAL A 155 -11.13 -16.72 7.27
C VAL A 155 -10.11 -15.59 7.07
N MET A 156 -9.16 -15.44 7.99
CA MET A 156 -8.13 -14.41 7.89
C MET A 156 -7.13 -14.65 6.75
N LEU A 157 -6.80 -15.90 6.41
CA LEU A 157 -5.98 -16.23 5.25
C LEU A 157 -6.68 -15.91 3.92
N ASP A 158 -7.99 -16.20 3.84
CA ASP A 158 -8.80 -15.83 2.68
C ASP A 158 -8.88 -14.30 2.54
N GLU A 159 -9.03 -13.57 3.66
CA GLU A 159 -9.01 -12.11 3.67
C GLU A 159 -7.64 -11.55 3.24
N LEU A 160 -6.53 -12.10 3.72
CA LEU A 160 -5.18 -11.72 3.27
C LEU A 160 -4.98 -11.96 1.77
N THR A 161 -5.58 -13.02 1.21
CA THR A 161 -5.54 -13.28 -0.23
C THR A 161 -6.21 -12.14 -1.00
N VAL A 162 -7.43 -11.76 -0.58
CA VAL A 162 -8.17 -10.63 -1.18
C VAL A 162 -7.38 -9.32 -1.05
N LEU A 163 -6.76 -9.08 0.11
CA LEU A 163 -5.96 -7.87 0.32
C LEU A 163 -4.70 -7.84 -0.55
N TYR A 164 -4.06 -8.98 -0.82
CA TYR A 164 -2.94 -9.03 -1.76
C TYR A 164 -3.35 -8.78 -3.21
N ASP A 165 -4.49 -9.32 -3.64
CA ASP A 165 -5.03 -9.05 -4.96
C ASP A 165 -5.41 -7.57 -5.10
N ALA A 166 -6.02 -6.98 -4.06
CA ALA A 166 -6.29 -5.54 -4.01
C ALA A 166 -5.01 -4.69 -3.99
N ALA A 167 -3.97 -5.10 -3.27
CA ALA A 167 -2.66 -4.44 -3.27
C ALA A 167 -2.03 -4.45 -4.68
N THR A 168 -2.22 -5.55 -5.42
CA THR A 168 -1.81 -5.67 -6.83
C THR A 168 -2.58 -4.71 -7.72
N ALA A 169 -3.91 -4.69 -7.60
CA ALA A 169 -4.76 -3.75 -8.34
C ALA A 169 -4.45 -2.28 -7.98
N THR A 170 -4.05 -2.01 -6.74
CA THR A 170 -3.64 -0.66 -6.28
C THR A 170 -2.38 -0.19 -7.01
N MET A 171 -1.41 -1.07 -7.27
CA MET A 171 -0.23 -0.71 -8.08
C MET A 171 -0.60 -0.40 -9.54
N HIS A 172 -1.55 -1.15 -10.12
CA HIS A 172 -2.06 -0.84 -11.45
C HIS A 172 -2.81 0.50 -11.48
N TYR A 173 -3.60 0.80 -10.44
CA TYR A 173 -4.24 2.11 -10.28
C TYR A 173 -3.19 3.22 -10.19
N ALA A 174 -2.17 3.04 -9.32
CA ALA A 174 -1.09 3.99 -9.11
C ALA A 174 -0.26 4.26 -10.36
N SER A 175 -0.29 3.35 -11.33
CA SER A 175 0.46 3.42 -12.60
C SER A 175 -0.45 3.61 -13.81
N ASN A 176 -1.74 3.90 -13.61
CA ASN A 176 -2.71 4.11 -14.68
C ASN A 176 -2.55 5.52 -15.28
N PHE A 177 -1.44 5.72 -16.00
CA PHE A 177 -1.11 6.90 -16.79
C PHE A 177 0.00 6.51 -17.79
N PRO A 178 0.24 7.33 -18.85
CA PRO A 178 1.24 6.99 -19.85
C PRO A 178 2.69 7.18 -19.34
N PRO A 179 3.68 6.49 -19.94
CA PRO A 179 5.07 6.53 -19.49
C PRO A 179 5.73 7.92 -19.54
N ASP A 180 5.33 8.77 -20.50
CA ASP A 180 5.82 10.14 -20.60
C ASP A 180 5.47 10.99 -19.37
N ALA A 181 4.30 10.79 -18.76
CA ALA A 181 3.93 11.44 -17.52
C ALA A 181 4.75 10.92 -16.32
N TYR A 182 5.22 9.67 -16.37
CA TYR A 182 6.17 9.17 -15.38
C TYR A 182 7.52 9.87 -15.52
N GLU A 183 8.10 9.83 -16.71
CA GLU A 183 9.42 10.39 -17.03
C GLU A 183 9.49 11.89 -16.80
N ASN A 184 8.44 12.63 -17.16
CA ASN A 184 8.48 14.10 -17.12
C ASN A 184 7.89 14.71 -15.83
N THR A 185 7.26 13.92 -14.97
CA THR A 185 6.56 14.44 -13.79
C THR A 185 6.80 13.61 -12.54
N VAL A 186 6.47 12.31 -12.57
CA VAL A 186 6.53 11.48 -11.35
C VAL A 186 7.98 11.21 -10.94
N ARG A 187 8.81 10.71 -11.86
CA ARG A 187 10.20 10.35 -11.57
C ARG A 187 11.06 11.55 -11.15
N PRO A 188 11.05 12.69 -11.88
CA PRO A 188 11.85 13.85 -11.47
C PRO A 188 11.43 14.43 -10.10
N SER A 189 10.19 14.20 -9.68
CA SER A 189 9.73 14.61 -8.33
C SER A 189 10.29 13.74 -7.19
N MET A 190 10.87 12.59 -7.52
CA MET A 190 11.53 11.65 -6.59
C MET A 190 13.06 11.71 -6.66
N GLU A 191 13.61 12.64 -7.45
CA GLU A 191 15.05 12.84 -7.66
C GLU A 191 15.50 14.21 -7.07
N PRO A 192 16.81 14.45 -6.92
CA PRO A 192 17.34 15.76 -6.55
C PRO A 192 16.87 16.87 -7.52
N PRO A 193 16.67 18.11 -7.06
CA PRO A 193 16.89 18.61 -5.69
C PRO A 193 15.71 18.38 -4.73
N TRP A 194 14.65 17.71 -5.15
CA TRP A 194 13.42 17.58 -4.38
C TRP A 194 13.50 16.50 -3.32
N MET A 195 14.17 15.39 -3.66
CA MET A 195 14.42 14.25 -2.78
C MET A 195 15.91 13.91 -2.77
N PRO A 196 16.43 13.32 -1.68
CA PRO A 196 17.80 12.83 -1.67
C PRO A 196 18.02 11.75 -2.75
N PRO A 197 19.26 11.60 -3.27
CA PRO A 197 19.63 10.50 -4.14
C PRO A 197 19.23 9.14 -3.54
N GLY A 198 18.80 8.21 -4.40
CA GLY A 198 18.42 6.86 -3.98
C GLY A 198 17.03 6.71 -3.35
N PHE A 199 16.15 7.72 -3.46
CA PHE A 199 14.74 7.59 -3.04
C PHE A 199 14.10 6.32 -3.61
N SER A 200 13.46 5.51 -2.77
CA SER A 200 12.96 4.20 -3.21
C SER A 200 11.77 3.70 -2.41
N GLY A 201 10.96 2.87 -3.05
CA GLY A 201 9.83 2.17 -2.43
C GLY A 201 10.24 1.21 -1.30
N VAL A 202 11.53 0.84 -1.19
CA VAL A 202 12.04 0.01 -0.08
C VAL A 202 11.91 0.72 1.28
N PHE A 203 11.75 2.04 1.27
CA PHE A 203 11.57 2.85 2.46
C PHE A 203 10.13 2.84 2.99
N ASN A 204 9.21 2.12 2.33
CA ASN A 204 7.85 1.90 2.82
C ASN A 204 7.85 1.04 4.09
N GLN A 205 7.57 1.67 5.23
CA GLN A 205 7.61 1.05 6.56
C GLN A 205 6.59 -0.09 6.72
N GLU A 206 5.35 0.10 6.31
CA GLU A 206 4.29 -0.91 6.41
C GLU A 206 4.64 -2.17 5.61
N HIS A 207 5.27 -2.00 4.45
CA HIS A 207 5.73 -3.10 3.61
C HIS A 207 6.90 -3.85 4.25
N ALA A 208 7.86 -3.13 4.83
CA ALA A 208 8.96 -3.76 5.57
C ALA A 208 8.44 -4.58 6.76
N VAL A 209 7.46 -4.05 7.49
CA VAL A 209 6.75 -4.77 8.56
C VAL A 209 6.07 -6.03 8.01
N LEU A 210 5.34 -5.90 6.90
CA LEU A 210 4.65 -7.02 6.25
C LEU A 210 5.61 -8.15 5.87
N LEU A 211 6.74 -7.84 5.23
CA LEU A 211 7.72 -8.83 4.81
C LEU A 211 8.32 -9.60 5.97
N ARG A 212 8.70 -8.91 7.07
CA ARG A 212 9.20 -9.56 8.28
C ARG A 212 8.16 -10.53 8.85
N ARG A 213 6.93 -10.07 9.03
CA ARG A 213 5.83 -10.85 9.62
C ARG A 213 5.44 -12.06 8.78
N LEU A 214 5.45 -11.94 7.46
CA LEU A 214 5.22 -13.08 6.58
C LEU A 214 6.37 -14.08 6.61
N GLY A 215 7.61 -13.60 6.78
CA GLY A 215 8.78 -14.42 7.05
C GLY A 215 8.58 -15.33 8.27
N ASP A 216 8.02 -14.77 9.35
CA ASP A 216 7.74 -15.50 10.59
C ASP A 216 6.49 -16.41 10.50
N LEU A 217 5.45 -15.96 9.80
CA LEU A 217 4.19 -16.70 9.66
C LEU A 217 4.34 -17.94 8.76
N LYS A 218 5.09 -17.82 7.67
CA LYS A 218 5.23 -18.86 6.65
C LYS A 218 5.72 -20.22 7.18
N PRO A 219 6.79 -20.32 8.00
CA PRO A 219 7.21 -21.61 8.56
C PRO A 219 6.14 -22.21 9.49
N ARG A 220 5.43 -21.37 10.26
CA ARG A 220 4.36 -21.81 11.17
C ARG A 220 3.17 -22.41 10.43
N LEU A 221 2.78 -21.82 9.29
CA LEU A 221 1.71 -22.36 8.44
C LEU A 221 2.11 -23.57 7.61
N ARG A 222 3.41 -23.83 7.41
CA ARG A 222 3.87 -25.01 6.68
C ARG A 222 3.88 -26.26 7.55
N GLY A 223 4.07 -26.10 8.86
CA GLY A 223 4.33 -27.21 9.78
C GLY A 223 5.71 -27.83 9.51
N THR A 224 6.40 -28.26 10.55
CA THR A 224 7.72 -28.92 10.40
C THR A 224 7.60 -30.44 10.50
N ARG A 225 6.50 -30.96 11.05
CA ARG A 225 6.24 -32.39 11.25
C ARG A 225 4.87 -32.83 10.73
N ALA A 226 4.73 -34.12 10.46
CA ALA A 226 3.47 -34.70 9.96
C ALA A 226 2.28 -34.54 10.95
N THR A 227 2.57 -34.50 12.25
CA THR A 227 1.62 -34.25 13.34
C THR A 227 1.23 -32.77 13.50
N GLU A 228 1.96 -31.87 12.85
CA GLU A 228 1.72 -30.41 12.84
C GLU A 228 0.99 -29.97 11.56
N ARG A 229 0.47 -30.93 10.78
CA ARG A 229 -0.22 -30.62 9.53
C ARG A 229 -1.51 -29.87 9.84
N MET A 230 -1.61 -28.66 9.32
CA MET A 230 -2.84 -27.86 9.38
C MET A 230 -4.02 -28.61 8.73
N PRO A 231 -5.25 -28.35 9.19
CA PRO A 231 -6.44 -28.84 8.49
C PRO A 231 -6.43 -28.43 7.02
N GLU A 232 -6.86 -29.33 6.13
CA GLU A 232 -6.81 -29.12 4.68
C GLU A 232 -7.48 -27.81 4.20
N PRO A 233 -8.62 -27.36 4.76
CA PRO A 233 -9.18 -26.06 4.40
C PRO A 233 -8.21 -24.89 4.65
N VAL A 234 -7.48 -24.92 5.76
CA VAL A 234 -6.50 -23.89 6.12
C VAL A 234 -5.28 -23.98 5.21
N ALA A 235 -4.80 -25.20 4.93
CA ALA A 235 -3.69 -25.43 4.02
C ALA A 235 -3.99 -24.93 2.60
N ARG A 236 -5.23 -25.08 2.11
CA ARG A 236 -5.68 -24.51 0.83
C ARG A 236 -5.64 -22.97 0.84
N SER A 237 -6.20 -22.34 1.87
CA SER A 237 -6.18 -20.87 2.01
C SER A 237 -4.75 -20.33 2.09
N ALA A 238 -3.84 -21.00 2.80
CA ALA A 238 -2.43 -20.63 2.84
C ALA A 238 -1.76 -20.73 1.46
N ARG A 239 -2.05 -21.77 0.66
CA ARG A 239 -1.55 -21.88 -0.72
C ARG A 239 -2.08 -20.76 -1.62
N ALA A 240 -3.35 -20.38 -1.47
CA ALA A 240 -3.95 -19.28 -2.20
C ALA A 240 -3.27 -17.94 -1.87
N LEU A 241 -3.02 -17.67 -0.59
CA LEU A 241 -2.26 -16.51 -0.14
C LEU A 241 -0.88 -16.42 -0.80
N TRP A 242 -0.11 -17.52 -0.80
CA TRP A 242 1.22 -17.51 -1.42
C TRP A 242 1.20 -17.37 -2.94
N LYS A 243 0.14 -17.84 -3.59
CA LYS A 243 -0.09 -17.61 -5.02
C LYS A 243 -0.33 -16.12 -5.29
N SER A 244 -1.21 -15.48 -4.52
CA SER A 244 -1.51 -14.05 -4.66
C SER A 244 -0.27 -13.17 -4.34
N GLN A 245 0.48 -13.50 -3.28
CA GLN A 245 1.74 -12.83 -2.94
C GLN A 245 2.81 -12.97 -4.05
N SER A 246 2.86 -14.12 -4.71
CA SER A 246 3.78 -14.33 -5.85
C SER A 246 3.34 -13.57 -7.10
N ARG A 247 2.03 -13.49 -7.36
CA ARG A 247 1.46 -12.63 -8.42
C ARG A 247 1.82 -11.16 -8.15
N ASN A 248 1.57 -10.66 -6.95
CA ASN A 248 1.86 -9.28 -6.56
C ASN A 248 3.31 -8.87 -6.88
N ARG A 249 4.30 -9.70 -6.51
CA ARG A 249 5.71 -9.44 -6.84
C ARG A 249 5.99 -9.40 -8.34
N ARG A 250 5.38 -10.31 -9.11
CA ARG A 250 5.55 -10.36 -10.57
C ARG A 250 4.95 -9.11 -11.21
N GLU A 251 3.73 -8.74 -10.84
CA GLU A 251 3.07 -7.54 -11.37
C GLU A 251 3.83 -6.26 -11.00
N HIS A 252 4.37 -6.17 -9.78
CA HIS A 252 5.23 -5.05 -9.39
C HIS A 252 6.42 -4.89 -10.35
N LYS A 253 7.11 -5.99 -10.68
CA LYS A 253 8.21 -5.97 -11.66
C LYS A 253 7.76 -5.48 -13.03
N LEU A 254 6.63 -5.99 -13.53
CA LEU A 254 6.08 -5.58 -14.84
C LEU A 254 5.69 -4.10 -14.87
N ILE A 255 5.19 -3.55 -13.76
CA ILE A 255 4.87 -2.13 -13.62
C ILE A 255 6.15 -1.28 -13.60
N CYS A 256 7.21 -1.73 -12.93
CA CYS A 256 8.51 -1.05 -12.99
C CYS A 256 9.06 -1.05 -14.42
N GLU A 257 9.04 -2.19 -15.11
CA GLU A 257 9.49 -2.35 -16.50
C GLU A 257 8.69 -1.48 -17.49
N LYS A 258 7.41 -1.23 -17.24
CA LYS A 258 6.58 -0.31 -18.04
C LYS A 258 7.17 1.10 -18.09
N PHE A 259 7.80 1.55 -17.01
CA PHE A 259 8.27 2.93 -16.85
C PHE A 259 9.77 3.09 -17.01
N VAL A 260 10.54 2.05 -16.69
CA VAL A 260 12.00 2.06 -16.73
C VAL A 260 12.43 0.77 -17.40
N PRO A 261 13.07 0.82 -18.59
CA PRO A 261 13.64 -0.38 -19.20
C PRO A 261 14.56 -1.10 -18.21
N GLY A 262 14.34 -2.41 -18.00
CA GLY A 262 15.07 -3.20 -16.99
C GLY A 262 14.52 -3.10 -15.56
N GLY A 263 13.64 -2.12 -15.28
CA GLY A 263 12.97 -1.97 -13.99
C GLY A 263 13.88 -1.49 -12.86
N GLU A 264 15.01 -0.88 -13.19
CA GLU A 264 15.99 -0.38 -12.21
C GLU A 264 15.41 0.73 -11.34
N SER A 265 15.66 0.65 -10.04
CA SER A 265 15.25 1.67 -9.08
C SER A 265 16.28 2.80 -8.96
N LEU A 266 15.86 3.98 -8.52
CA LEU A 266 16.78 5.10 -8.22
C LEU A 266 17.85 4.72 -7.19
N LEU A 267 17.52 3.83 -6.26
CA LEU A 267 18.47 3.31 -5.28
C LEU A 267 19.55 2.45 -5.94
N GLN A 268 19.17 1.61 -6.90
CA GLN A 268 20.12 0.78 -7.64
C GLN A 268 21.04 1.66 -8.49
N GLN A 269 20.47 2.64 -9.20
CA GLN A 269 21.24 3.61 -9.97
C GLN A 269 22.24 4.38 -9.10
N HIS A 270 21.83 4.83 -7.92
CA HIS A 270 22.72 5.51 -6.98
C HIS A 270 23.90 4.62 -6.53
N PHE A 271 23.66 3.33 -6.28
CA PHE A 271 24.75 2.40 -5.94
C PHE A 271 25.68 2.15 -7.13
N ASP A 272 25.15 2.01 -8.34
CA ASP A 272 25.95 1.78 -9.54
C ASP A 272 26.83 3.01 -9.88
N GLU A 273 26.29 4.22 -9.72
CA GLU A 273 27.02 5.49 -9.90
C GLU A 273 28.12 5.68 -8.85
N THR A 274 27.86 5.37 -7.58
CA THR A 274 28.85 5.55 -6.50
C THR A 274 29.88 4.43 -6.43
N SER A 275 29.56 3.22 -6.90
CA SER A 275 30.51 2.09 -6.93
C SER A 275 31.47 2.14 -8.14
N GLY A 276 31.20 3.02 -9.11
CA GLY A 276 32.06 3.25 -10.28
C GLY A 276 33.09 4.38 -10.10
N GLU A 277 33.12 5.02 -8.93
CA GLU A 277 34.03 6.13 -8.60
C GLU A 277 35.26 5.69 -7.76
N ASP A 278 35.42 4.39 -7.50
CA ASP A 278 36.59 3.75 -6.84
C ASP A 278 37.54 3.07 -7.85
#